data_AF-A0A3N5TVZ5-F1
#
_entry.id   AF-A0A3N5TVZ5-F1
#
_cell.length_a   1.000
_cell.length_b   1.000
_cell.length_c   1.000
_cell.angle_alpha   90.00
_cell.angle_beta   90.00
_cell.angle_gamma   90.00
#
_symmetry.space_group_name_H-M   'P 1'
#
loop_
_entity.id
_entity.type
_entity.pdbx_description
1 polymer ?
#
loop_
_entity_poly.entity_id
_entity_poly.type
_entity_poly.pdbx_seq_one_letter_code
_entity_poly.pdbx_strand_id
1 'polypeptide(L)'
;MFARWHAFDASGGSREKLCLDTLPIRQRMFDYCTIFRHCPDPRVKTRTKRLLANWQHLFTFLENDGGEPTNNAAERALRPAVQWRKNCYGSQSIIGERFAESLLSVTATCKLHGVNAFHFLTAVVRASFSTKHSLPELPLALPN
;
A
#
# COMPACT_ATOMS: atom_id res chain seq x y z
N MET A 1 18.25 -9.40 -4.06
CA MET A 1 17.68 -8.69 -2.89
C MET A 1 16.46 -9.42 -2.35
N PHE A 2 15.36 -9.52 -3.09
CA PHE A 2 14.13 -10.16 -2.61
C PHE A 2 14.29 -11.63 -2.20
N ALA A 3 15.13 -12.41 -2.89
CA ALA A 3 15.46 -13.77 -2.45
C ALA A 3 16.06 -13.81 -1.03
N ARG A 4 16.88 -12.82 -0.66
CA ARG A 4 17.47 -12.71 0.70
C ARG A 4 16.41 -12.29 1.72
N TRP A 5 15.50 -11.40 1.34
CA TRP A 5 14.34 -11.04 2.16
C TRP A 5 13.45 -12.26 2.46
N HIS A 6 13.03 -13.01 1.45
CA HIS A 6 12.18 -14.19 1.66
C HIS A 6 12.85 -15.27 2.49
N ALA A 7 14.17 -15.45 2.36
CA ALA A 7 14.91 -16.36 3.22
C ALA A 7 14.95 -15.88 4.68
N PHE A 8 15.12 -14.58 4.92
CA PHE A 8 15.03 -13.97 6.25
C PHE A 8 13.63 -14.16 6.87
N ASP A 9 12.59 -13.83 6.10
CA ASP A 9 11.19 -13.92 6.51
C ASP A 9 10.78 -15.35 6.89
N ALA A 10 11.19 -16.34 6.09
CA ALA A 10 10.91 -17.75 6.37
C ALA A 10 11.71 -18.33 7.55
N SER A 11 12.90 -17.79 7.85
CA SER A 11 13.79 -18.33 8.89
C SER A 11 13.73 -17.58 10.22
N GLY A 12 13.10 -16.40 10.27
CA GLY A 12 13.17 -15.52 11.43
C GLY A 12 14.60 -15.07 11.74
N GLY A 13 15.45 -14.95 10.71
CA GLY A 13 16.88 -14.66 10.87
C GLY A 13 17.18 -13.27 11.45
N SER A 14 18.45 -12.95 11.67
CA SER A 14 18.85 -11.62 12.13
C SER A 14 18.69 -10.56 11.03
N ARG A 15 18.03 -9.45 11.38
CA ARG A 15 17.83 -8.29 10.50
C ARG A 15 19.15 -7.60 10.17
N GLU A 16 20.09 -7.55 11.11
CA GLU A 16 21.45 -7.05 10.89
C GLU A 16 22.15 -7.87 9.79
N LYS A 17 22.02 -9.21 9.85
CA LYS A 17 22.56 -10.09 8.83
C LYS A 17 21.92 -9.84 7.46
N LEU A 18 20.60 -9.65 7.40
CA LEU A 18 19.90 -9.29 6.15
C LEU A 18 20.43 -7.96 5.57
N CYS A 19 20.66 -6.94 6.41
CA CYS A 19 21.23 -5.67 6.01
C CYS A 19 22.63 -5.81 5.39
N LEU A 20 23.49 -6.63 6.03
CA LEU A 20 24.84 -6.94 5.56
C LEU A 20 24.81 -7.74 4.25
N ASP A 21 24.02 -8.80 4.18
CA ASP A 21 23.88 -9.66 3.00
C ASP A 21 23.39 -8.90 1.76
N THR A 22 22.58 -7.87 1.96
CA THR A 22 22.03 -7.06 0.86
C THR A 22 22.92 -5.86 0.48
N LEU A 23 23.89 -5.50 1.32
CA LEU A 23 24.77 -4.34 1.09
C LEU A 23 25.48 -4.37 -0.27
N PRO A 24 26.10 -5.48 -0.74
CA PRO A 24 26.79 -5.49 -2.03
C PRO A 24 25.86 -5.30 -3.24
N ILE A 25 24.58 -5.67 -3.10
CA ILE A 25 23.57 -5.47 -4.15
C ILE A 25 23.16 -4.00 -4.17
N ARG A 26 22.91 -3.40 -3.00
CA ARG A 26 22.57 -1.98 -2.88
C ARG A 26 23.70 -1.09 -3.39
N GLN A 27 24.95 -1.39 -3.04
CA GLN A 27 26.10 -0.62 -3.52
C GLN A 27 26.19 -0.64 -5.05
N ARG A 28 26.13 -1.81 -5.68
CA ARG A 28 26.13 -1.92 -7.15
C ARG A 28 24.98 -1.16 -7.79
N MET A 29 23.78 -1.24 -7.21
CA MET A 29 22.64 -0.45 -7.69
C MET A 29 22.89 1.06 -7.59
N PHE A 30 23.51 1.53 -6.50
CA PHE A 30 23.86 2.94 -6.31
C PHE A 30 24.87 3.42 -7.35
N ASP A 31 25.92 2.62 -7.57
CA ASP A 31 26.98 2.91 -8.53
C ASP A 31 26.41 3.03 -9.94
N TYR A 32 25.57 2.08 -10.36
CA TYR A 32 24.89 2.16 -11.65
C TYR A 32 23.99 3.39 -11.77
N CYS A 33 23.21 3.71 -10.73
CA CYS A 33 22.40 4.91 -10.77
C CYS A 33 23.27 6.18 -10.88
N THR A 34 24.42 6.21 -10.22
CA THR A 34 25.36 7.33 -10.27
C THR A 34 26.01 7.48 -11.65
N ILE A 35 26.42 6.37 -12.29
CA ILE A 35 26.98 6.38 -13.64
C ILE A 35 25.91 6.86 -14.65
N PHE A 36 24.72 6.28 -14.59
CA PHE A 36 23.68 6.50 -15.60
C PHE A 36 22.79 7.73 -15.36
N ARG A 37 23.02 8.53 -14.32
CA ARG A 37 22.31 9.82 -14.10
C ARG A 37 22.62 10.87 -15.18
N HIS A 38 23.68 10.66 -15.96
CA HIS A 38 24.11 11.51 -17.07
C HIS A 38 23.90 10.84 -18.43
N CYS A 39 23.18 9.70 -18.48
CA CYS A 39 22.90 9.00 -19.73
C CYS A 39 22.19 9.92 -20.74
N PRO A 40 22.54 9.84 -22.04
CA PRO A 40 21.83 10.56 -23.11
C PRO A 40 20.36 10.14 -23.23
N ASP A 41 20.04 8.87 -22.94
CA ASP A 41 18.65 8.39 -22.92
C ASP A 41 17.86 9.09 -21.79
N PRO A 42 16.82 9.88 -22.12
CA PRO A 42 16.04 10.61 -21.13
C PRO A 42 15.33 9.72 -20.11
N ARG A 43 14.89 8.51 -20.50
CA ARG A 43 14.17 7.57 -19.63
C ARG A 43 15.11 7.02 -18.57
N VAL A 44 16.30 6.58 -18.98
CA VAL A 44 17.33 6.06 -18.07
C VAL A 44 17.78 7.15 -17.11
N LYS A 45 18.13 8.33 -17.62
CA LYS A 45 18.52 9.51 -16.82
C LYS A 45 17.47 9.90 -15.79
N THR A 46 16.19 9.92 -16.18
CA THR A 46 15.10 10.27 -15.28
C THR A 46 14.95 9.23 -14.18
N ARG A 47 15.00 7.93 -14.54
CA ARG A 47 14.83 6.84 -13.59
C ARG A 47 15.95 6.80 -12.55
N THR A 48 17.21 6.92 -12.98
CA THR A 48 18.35 6.90 -12.07
C THR A 48 18.38 8.10 -11.13
N LYS A 49 18.08 9.30 -11.63
CA LYS A 49 17.94 10.50 -10.78
C LYS A 49 16.84 10.33 -9.73
N ARG A 50 15.69 9.79 -10.10
CA ARG A 50 14.58 9.54 -9.16
C ARG A 50 14.94 8.49 -8.11
N LEU A 51 15.63 7.42 -8.51
CA LEU A 51 16.08 6.39 -7.56
C LEU A 51 17.11 6.97 -6.57
N LEU A 52 18.09 7.75 -7.05
CA LEU A 52 19.07 8.42 -6.17
C LEU A 52 18.40 9.40 -5.22
N ALA A 53 17.44 10.20 -5.70
CA ALA A 53 16.73 11.17 -4.87
C ALA A 53 15.91 10.52 -3.74
N ASN A 54 15.51 9.25 -3.90
CA ASN A 54 14.71 8.52 -2.91
C ASN A 54 15.50 7.39 -2.24
N TRP A 55 16.83 7.35 -2.40
CA TRP A 55 17.64 6.18 -2.08
C TRP A 55 17.45 5.66 -0.65
N GLN A 56 17.39 6.58 0.32
CA GLN A 56 17.21 6.26 1.74
C GLN A 56 15.85 5.60 2.03
N HIS A 57 14.84 5.84 1.19
CA HIS A 57 13.49 5.31 1.38
C HIS A 57 13.26 3.96 0.68
N LEU A 58 14.09 3.58 -0.29
CA LEU A 58 13.90 2.36 -1.09
C LEU A 58 14.05 1.07 -0.27
N PHE A 59 14.72 1.14 0.87
CA PHE A 59 15.15 -0.02 1.65
C PHE A 59 14.70 0.02 3.10
N THR A 60 13.69 0.83 3.43
CA THR A 60 13.14 0.97 4.80
C THR A 60 12.64 -0.35 5.38
N PHE A 61 12.22 -1.30 4.54
CA PHE A 61 11.81 -2.65 4.94
C PHE A 61 12.95 -3.48 5.55
N LEU A 62 14.21 -3.12 5.26
CA LEU A 62 15.36 -3.77 5.89
C LEU A 62 15.50 -3.37 7.36
N GLU A 63 15.10 -2.15 7.70
CA GLU A 63 15.30 -1.56 9.04
C GLU A 63 14.06 -1.67 9.92
N ASN A 64 12.86 -1.66 9.33
CA ASN A 64 11.60 -1.69 10.05
C ASN A 64 10.92 -3.07 9.96
N ASP A 65 10.34 -3.50 11.08
CA ASP A 65 9.48 -4.70 11.12
C ASP A 65 8.14 -4.46 10.42
N GLY A 66 7.53 -5.53 9.91
CA GLY A 66 6.21 -5.50 9.27
C GLY A 66 6.14 -4.90 7.86
N GLY A 67 7.24 -4.36 7.34
CA GLY A 67 7.31 -3.83 5.97
C GLY A 67 7.72 -4.89 4.94
N GLU A 68 6.94 -5.04 3.87
CA GLU A 68 7.35 -5.84 2.70
C GLU A 68 8.32 -5.06 1.80
N PRO A 69 9.19 -5.74 1.03
CA PRO A 69 10.08 -5.11 0.06
C PRO A 69 9.36 -4.54 -1.17
N THR A 70 8.04 -4.72 -1.26
CA THR A 70 7.22 -4.31 -2.40
C THR A 70 6.03 -3.48 -1.94
N ASN A 71 5.54 -2.61 -2.81
CA ASN A 71 4.36 -1.79 -2.55
C ASN A 71 3.03 -2.53 -2.84
N ASN A 72 3.06 -3.85 -3.03
CA ASN A 72 1.92 -4.63 -3.51
C ASN A 72 0.69 -4.49 -2.60
N ALA A 73 0.89 -4.46 -1.28
CA ALA A 73 -0.19 -4.29 -0.32
C ALA A 73 -0.91 -2.95 -0.52
N ALA A 74 -0.18 -1.84 -0.61
CA ALA A 74 -0.77 -0.52 -0.81
C ALA A 74 -1.40 -0.38 -2.21
N GLU A 75 -0.76 -0.92 -3.26
CA GLU A 75 -1.34 -0.94 -4.61
C GLU A 75 -2.66 -1.72 -4.66
N ARG A 76 -2.71 -2.89 -4.02
CA ARG A 76 -3.95 -3.67 -3.89
C ARG A 76 -5.03 -2.91 -3.12
N ALA A 77 -4.65 -2.21 -2.04
CA ALA A 77 -5.59 -1.41 -1.25
C ALA A 77 -6.15 -0.21 -2.03
N LEU A 78 -5.33 0.45 -2.87
CA LEU A 78 -5.74 1.60 -3.67
C LEU A 78 -6.54 1.21 -4.94
N ARG A 79 -6.32 0.01 -5.48
CA ARG A 79 -6.88 -0.45 -6.75
C ARG A 79 -8.42 -0.33 -6.84
N PRO A 80 -9.22 -0.68 -5.82
CA PRO A 80 -10.68 -0.50 -5.86
C PRO A 80 -11.10 0.95 -6.10
N ALA A 81 -10.46 1.92 -5.43
CA ALA A 81 -10.77 3.34 -5.58
C ALA A 81 -10.40 3.85 -6.99
N VAL A 82 -9.23 3.43 -7.50
CA VAL A 82 -8.79 3.77 -8.87
C VAL A 82 -9.74 3.20 -9.91
N GLN A 83 -10.15 1.94 -9.76
CA GLN A 83 -11.07 1.29 -10.68
C GLN A 83 -12.46 1.93 -10.64
N TRP A 84 -12.95 2.29 -9.45
CA TRP A 84 -14.21 3.01 -9.29
C TRP A 84 -14.17 4.35 -9.99
N ARG A 85 -13.15 5.19 -9.74
CA ARG A 85 -13.02 6.49 -10.40
C ARG A 85 -12.96 6.36 -11.92
N LYS A 86 -12.27 5.34 -12.43
CA LYS A 86 -12.18 5.08 -13.87
C LYS A 86 -13.52 4.68 -14.49
N ASN A 87 -14.27 3.79 -13.84
CA ASN A 87 -15.51 3.24 -14.39
C ASN A 87 -16.73 4.15 -14.16
N CYS A 88 -16.74 4.91 -13.07
CA CYS A 88 -17.85 5.76 -12.66
C CYS A 88 -17.59 7.24 -12.93
N TYR A 89 -16.44 7.59 -13.54
CA TYR A 89 -16.00 8.97 -13.84
C TYR A 89 -15.84 9.91 -12.63
N GLY A 90 -15.92 9.37 -11.40
CA GLY A 90 -15.86 10.15 -10.16
C GLY A 90 -17.14 10.97 -9.91
N SER A 91 -17.12 11.82 -8.89
CA SER A 91 -18.19 12.77 -8.61
C SER A 91 -17.75 14.20 -8.94
N GLN A 92 -18.69 15.01 -9.42
CA GLN A 92 -18.48 16.44 -9.66
C GLN A 92 -18.97 17.31 -8.50
N SER A 93 -19.37 16.69 -7.38
CA SER A 93 -19.80 17.42 -6.18
C SER A 93 -19.02 16.96 -4.95
N ILE A 94 -18.82 17.88 -4.00
CA ILE A 94 -18.18 17.60 -2.72
C ILE A 94 -18.95 16.51 -1.95
N ILE A 95 -20.29 16.55 -2.00
CA ILE A 95 -21.14 15.56 -1.33
C ILE A 95 -20.91 14.16 -1.92
N GLY A 96 -20.86 14.05 -3.24
CA GLY A 96 -20.65 12.75 -3.89
C GLY A 96 -19.23 12.21 -3.71
N GLU A 97 -18.20 13.06 -3.67
CA GLU A 97 -16.84 12.64 -3.32
C GLU A 97 -16.76 12.14 -1.87
N ARG A 98 -17.40 12.83 -0.92
CA ARG A 98 -17.46 12.38 0.49
C ARG A 98 -18.22 11.07 0.65
N PHE A 99 -19.29 10.87 -0.12
CA PHE A 99 -20.00 9.60 -0.16
C PHE A 99 -19.11 8.48 -0.69
N ALA A 100 -18.42 8.69 -1.80
CA ALA A 100 -17.52 7.69 -2.39
C ALA A 100 -16.35 7.35 -1.46
N GLU A 101 -15.73 8.35 -0.83
CA GLU A 101 -14.67 8.19 0.17
C GLU A 101 -15.15 7.29 1.33
N SER A 102 -16.32 7.60 1.90
CA SER A 102 -16.89 6.85 3.02
C SER A 102 -17.20 5.40 2.61
N LEU A 103 -17.81 5.21 1.45
CA LEU A 103 -18.19 3.89 0.93
C LEU A 103 -16.96 3.02 0.65
N LEU A 104 -15.93 3.57 0.02
CA LEU A 104 -14.68 2.88 -0.28
C LEU A 104 -13.94 2.51 1.00
N SER A 105 -13.89 3.43 1.98
CA SER A 105 -13.24 3.20 3.27
C SER A 105 -13.93 2.09 4.06
N VAL A 106 -15.26 2.18 4.24
CA VAL A 106 -16.04 1.15 4.95
C VAL A 106 -15.91 -0.22 4.27
N THR A 107 -15.96 -0.25 2.93
CA THR A 107 -15.82 -1.49 2.16
C THR A 107 -14.42 -2.09 2.32
N ALA A 108 -13.37 -1.27 2.28
CA ALA A 108 -11.99 -1.70 2.46
C ALA A 108 -11.78 -2.27 3.87
N THR A 109 -12.28 -1.57 4.90
CA THR A 109 -12.24 -2.04 6.28
C THR A 109 -12.97 -3.38 6.42
N CYS A 110 -14.24 -3.49 5.97
CA CYS A 110 -14.98 -4.75 6.03
C CYS A 110 -14.21 -5.92 5.41
N LYS A 111 -13.62 -5.72 4.22
CA LYS A 111 -12.81 -6.74 3.55
C LYS A 111 -11.57 -7.14 4.36
N LEU A 112 -10.88 -6.18 4.98
CA LEU A 112 -9.71 -6.43 5.82
C LEU A 112 -10.04 -7.32 7.03
N HIS A 113 -11.25 -7.18 7.60
CA HIS A 113 -11.72 -7.97 8.75
C HIS A 113 -12.54 -9.21 8.35
N GLY A 114 -12.60 -9.57 7.08
CA GLY A 114 -13.41 -10.72 6.62
C GLY A 114 -14.93 -10.53 6.78
N VAL A 115 -15.40 -9.29 6.96
CA VAL A 115 -16.82 -8.95 7.08
C VAL A 115 -17.41 -8.71 5.68
N ASN A 116 -18.60 -9.25 5.43
CA ASN A 116 -19.32 -8.98 4.19
C ASN A 116 -19.78 -7.52 4.14
N ALA A 117 -19.10 -6.72 3.30
CA ALA A 117 -19.37 -5.29 3.17
C ALA A 117 -20.81 -4.96 2.76
N PHE A 118 -21.44 -5.79 1.91
CA PHE A 118 -22.81 -5.56 1.47
C PHE A 118 -23.80 -5.73 2.63
N HIS A 119 -23.62 -6.77 3.45
CA HIS A 119 -24.44 -6.98 4.64
C HIS A 119 -24.27 -5.83 5.64
N PHE A 120 -23.02 -5.40 5.87
CA PHE A 120 -22.74 -4.28 6.76
C PHE A 120 -23.41 -2.98 6.31
N LEU A 121 -23.22 -2.60 5.04
CA LEU A 121 -23.82 -1.39 4.47
C LEU A 121 -25.36 -1.46 4.48
N THR A 122 -25.94 -2.63 4.22
CA THR A 122 -27.39 -2.84 4.31
C THR A 122 -27.88 -2.62 5.73
N ALA A 123 -27.14 -3.09 6.75
CA ALA A 123 -27.48 -2.86 8.16
C ALA A 123 -27.40 -1.36 8.52
N VAL A 124 -26.35 -0.65 8.06
CA VAL A 124 -26.21 0.80 8.25
C VAL A 124 -27.41 1.56 7.67
N VAL A 125 -27.78 1.27 6.42
CA VAL A 125 -28.90 1.93 5.75
C VAL A 125 -30.22 1.64 6.46
N ARG A 126 -30.48 0.38 6.84
CA ARG A 126 -31.69 0.01 7.60
C ARG A 126 -31.76 0.73 8.95
N ALA A 127 -30.64 0.85 9.66
CA ALA A 127 -30.58 1.58 10.92
C ALA A 127 -30.85 3.09 10.71
N SER A 128 -30.34 3.70 9.64
CA SER A 128 -30.61 5.12 9.35
C SER A 128 -32.08 5.46 9.11
N PHE A 129 -32.88 4.49 8.66
CA PHE A 129 -34.33 4.66 8.44
C PHE A 129 -35.18 4.31 9.65
N SER A 130 -34.60 3.76 10.72
CA SER A 130 -35.33 3.35 11.92
C SER A 130 -34.82 4.09 13.14
N THR A 131 -35.69 4.81 13.84
CA THR A 131 -35.35 5.48 15.10
C THR A 131 -35.05 4.53 16.26
N LYS A 132 -35.25 3.22 16.07
CA LYS A 132 -35.09 2.19 17.12
C LYS A 132 -33.86 1.31 16.97
N HIS A 133 -33.11 1.42 15.86
CA HIS A 133 -31.93 0.57 15.62
C HIS A 133 -30.64 1.36 15.81
N SER A 134 -29.73 0.82 16.62
CA SER A 134 -28.37 1.34 16.72
C SER A 134 -27.60 1.09 15.43
N LEU A 135 -26.73 2.03 15.06
CA LEU A 135 -25.81 1.84 13.94
C LEU A 135 -24.88 0.66 14.22
N PRO A 136 -24.60 -0.21 13.23
CA PRO A 136 -23.61 -1.27 13.41
C PRO A 136 -22.22 -0.65 13.54
N GLU A 137 -21.41 -1.18 14.45
CA GLU A 137 -20.04 -0.71 14.65
C GLU A 137 -19.13 -1.23 13.54
N LEU A 138 -18.31 -0.33 12.98
CA LEU A 138 -17.28 -0.71 12.02
C LEU A 138 -16.19 -1.51 12.76
N PRO A 139 -15.76 -2.67 12.25
CA PRO A 139 -14.64 -3.38 12.86
C PRO A 139 -13.37 -2.55 12.63
N LEU A 140 -12.85 -1.95 13.71
CA LEU A 140 -11.68 -1.07 13.66
C LEU A 140 -10.39 -1.75 14.16
N ALA A 141 -10.52 -2.86 14.90
CA ALA A 141 -9.38 -3.60 15.44
C ALA A 141 -8.79 -4.54 14.38
N LEU A 142 -7.57 -4.26 13.92
CA LEU A 142 -6.85 -5.12 12.96
C LEU A 142 -6.85 -6.58 13.45
N PRO A 143 -7.17 -7.57 12.60
CA PRO A 143 -7.08 -8.97 13.00
C PRO A 143 -5.64 -9.28 13.38
N ASN A 144 -5.46 -9.97 14.51
CA ASN A 144 -4.17 -10.45 15.01
C ASN A 144 -3.49 -11.39 14.01
#